data_AF-A0A386TYW8-F1
#
_entry.id   AF-A0A386TYW8-F1
#
_cell.length_a   1.000
_cell.length_b   1.000
_cell.length_c   1.000
_cell.angle_alpha   90.00
_cell.angle_beta   90.00
_cell.angle_gamma   90.00
#
_symmetry.space_group_name_H-M   'P 1'
#
loop_
_entity.id
_entity.type
_entity.pdbx_description
1 polymer ?
#
loop_
_entity_poly.entity_id
_entity_poly.type
_entity_poly.pdbx_seq_one_letter_code
_entity_poly.pdbx_strand_id
1 'polypeptide(L)'
;MDKSNELAIKSHNSKYLLYRYVLSLAIVYENIFFYIPTFFDFRGRVYSIVDYLTYQGEDMARSLITFYDGCEITEKNIIYVLQHLANTAGKSKLKIKSKNKWAIDFINQLNLLPFQLECKNLSSFFEYRKNNVDLFKDLKVVSIFDLVRNENVINVMSHSDERLQFLNILFSLIKCLIKPNELFCTPICFDATTSGFQHLAALFQDLDLAKASNVVNNIEESNIDEGGDYYYYVEKKKSRTWRCL
;
A
#
# COMPACT_ATOMS: atom_id res chain seq x y z
N MET A 1 -30.94 -23.35 14.56
CA MET A 1 -29.77 -22.46 14.56
C MET A 1 -30.25 -21.04 14.76
N ASP A 2 -29.57 -20.26 15.58
CA ASP A 2 -29.86 -18.83 15.79
C ASP A 2 -29.62 -18.04 14.48
N LYS A 3 -30.47 -17.06 14.16
CA LYS A 3 -30.38 -16.26 12.91
C LYS A 3 -29.04 -15.55 12.76
N SER A 4 -28.44 -15.13 13.88
CA SER A 4 -27.11 -14.52 13.91
C SER A 4 -26.02 -15.47 13.40
N ASN A 5 -26.06 -16.74 13.84
CA ASN A 5 -25.11 -17.75 13.41
C ASN A 5 -25.28 -18.13 11.93
N GLU A 6 -26.52 -18.15 11.43
CA GLU A 6 -26.79 -18.39 10.01
C GLU A 6 -26.21 -17.27 9.13
N LEU A 7 -26.36 -16.01 9.53
CA LEU A 7 -25.78 -14.86 8.83
C LEU A 7 -24.25 -14.90 8.84
N ALA A 8 -23.65 -15.24 9.98
CA ALA A 8 -22.19 -15.38 10.10
C ALA A 8 -21.64 -16.46 9.15
N ILE A 9 -22.32 -17.62 9.07
CA ILE A 9 -21.95 -18.71 8.17
C ILE A 9 -22.10 -18.29 6.70
N LYS A 10 -23.20 -17.62 6.34
CA LYS A 10 -23.40 -17.11 4.98
C LYS A 10 -22.32 -16.11 4.58
N SER A 11 -21.96 -15.19 5.48
CA SER A 11 -20.87 -14.22 5.26
C SER A 11 -19.52 -14.91 5.08
N HIS A 12 -19.20 -15.88 5.94
CA HIS A 12 -17.97 -16.68 5.84
C HIS A 12 -17.90 -17.43 4.50
N ASN A 13 -18.96 -18.15 4.14
CA ASN A 13 -19.02 -18.92 2.90
C ASN A 13 -18.90 -18.03 1.66
N SER A 14 -19.52 -16.84 1.68
CA SER A 14 -19.41 -15.85 0.60
C SER A 14 -17.95 -15.41 0.40
N LYS A 15 -17.26 -15.02 1.48
CA LYS A 15 -15.84 -14.64 1.43
C LYS A 15 -14.95 -15.80 0.97
N TYR A 16 -15.22 -17.01 1.45
CA TYR A 16 -14.49 -18.21 1.03
C TYR A 16 -14.63 -18.47 -0.47
N LEU A 17 -15.85 -18.38 -1.01
CA LEU A 17 -16.12 -18.55 -2.44
C LEU A 17 -15.44 -17.45 -3.27
N LEU A 18 -15.51 -16.19 -2.82
CA LEU A 18 -14.80 -15.07 -3.45
C LEU A 18 -13.31 -15.37 -3.58
N TYR A 19 -12.63 -15.73 -2.50
CA TYR A 19 -11.20 -16.05 -2.52
C TYR A 19 -10.89 -17.25 -3.42
N ARG A 20 -11.74 -18.27 -3.42
CA ARG A 20 -11.59 -19.40 -4.33
C ARG A 20 -11.68 -19.00 -5.79
N TYR A 21 -12.61 -18.13 -6.17
CA TYR A 21 -12.74 -17.66 -7.54
C TYR A 21 -11.53 -16.81 -7.96
N VAL A 22 -11.09 -15.88 -7.09
CA VAL A 22 -9.88 -15.07 -7.32
C VAL A 22 -8.67 -15.97 -7.56
N LEU A 23 -8.42 -16.95 -6.69
CA LEU A 23 -7.30 -17.88 -6.84
C LEU A 23 -7.42 -18.75 -8.08
N SER A 24 -8.62 -19.25 -8.38
CA SER A 24 -8.83 -20.10 -9.57
C SER A 24 -8.52 -19.33 -10.85
N LEU A 25 -8.97 -18.08 -10.94
CA LEU A 25 -8.65 -17.21 -12.08
C LEU A 25 -7.15 -16.86 -12.10
N ALA A 26 -6.54 -16.55 -10.97
CA ALA A 26 -5.12 -16.23 -10.91
C ALA A 26 -4.23 -17.39 -11.39
N ILE A 27 -4.61 -18.64 -11.07
CA ILE A 27 -3.93 -19.84 -11.57
C ILE A 27 -4.10 -19.99 -13.08
N VAL A 28 -5.31 -19.75 -13.61
CA VAL A 28 -5.58 -19.83 -15.06
C VAL A 28 -4.80 -18.77 -15.84
N TYR A 29 -4.67 -17.57 -15.29
CA TYR A 29 -3.93 -16.44 -15.88
C TYR A 29 -2.46 -16.37 -15.44
N GLU A 30 -1.93 -17.40 -14.79
CA GLU A 30 -0.55 -17.40 -14.29
C GLU A 30 0.42 -17.21 -15.47
N ASN A 31 1.28 -16.19 -15.36
CA ASN A 31 2.23 -15.78 -16.42
C ASN A 31 1.59 -15.42 -17.77
N ILE A 32 0.28 -15.10 -17.78
CA ILE A 32 -0.42 -14.63 -18.98
C ILE A 32 -0.56 -13.12 -18.91
N PHE A 33 -0.20 -12.44 -20.00
CA PHE A 33 -0.51 -11.03 -20.19
C PHE A 33 -1.99 -10.85 -20.56
N PHE A 34 -2.69 -9.94 -19.88
CA PHE A 34 -4.07 -9.64 -20.17
C PHE A 34 -4.41 -8.16 -19.95
N TYR A 35 -5.52 -7.74 -20.56
CA TYR A 35 -6.13 -6.44 -20.32
C TYR A 35 -7.42 -6.60 -19.52
N ILE A 36 -7.71 -5.64 -18.63
CA ILE A 36 -8.96 -5.57 -17.88
C ILE A 36 -9.86 -4.56 -18.59
N PRO A 37 -10.95 -4.99 -19.25
CA PRO A 37 -11.87 -4.07 -19.91
C PRO A 37 -12.68 -3.28 -18.87
N THR A 38 -12.95 -2.00 -19.15
CA THR A 38 -13.62 -1.09 -18.23
C THR A 38 -14.80 -0.35 -18.89
N PHE A 39 -15.72 0.14 -18.07
CA PHE A 39 -16.86 0.94 -18.51
C PHE A 39 -17.09 2.14 -17.57
N PHE A 40 -17.87 3.12 -18.03
CA PHE A 40 -18.28 4.28 -17.24
C PHE A 40 -19.70 4.11 -16.71
N ASP A 41 -19.94 4.49 -15.45
CA ASP A 41 -21.31 4.67 -14.96
C ASP A 41 -21.92 6.01 -15.41
N PHE A 42 -23.19 6.25 -15.06
CA PHE A 42 -23.92 7.49 -15.40
C PHE A 42 -23.30 8.78 -14.82
N ARG A 43 -22.32 8.65 -13.90
CA ARG A 43 -21.59 9.76 -13.29
C ARG A 43 -20.16 9.88 -13.84
N GLY A 44 -19.77 9.04 -14.79
CA GLY A 44 -18.43 9.01 -15.37
C GLY A 44 -17.38 8.31 -14.51
N ARG A 45 -17.77 7.51 -13.50
CA ARG A 45 -16.81 6.67 -12.74
C ARG A 45 -16.46 5.42 -13.53
N VAL A 46 -15.17 5.06 -13.53
CA VAL A 46 -14.64 3.89 -14.24
C VAL A 46 -14.77 2.62 -13.39
N TYR A 47 -15.31 1.57 -13.97
CA TYR A 47 -15.48 0.26 -13.36
C TYR A 47 -14.93 -0.85 -14.25
N SER A 48 -14.37 -1.88 -13.64
CA SER A 48 -13.98 -3.13 -14.31
C SER A 48 -15.24 -3.87 -14.76
N ILE A 49 -15.24 -4.39 -15.99
CA ILE A 49 -16.34 -5.25 -16.49
C ILE A 49 -16.22 -6.66 -15.92
N VAL A 50 -14.99 -7.12 -15.69
CA VAL A 50 -14.69 -8.44 -15.13
C VAL A 50 -14.91 -8.45 -13.62
N ASP A 51 -15.25 -9.62 -13.09
CA ASP A 51 -15.41 -9.86 -11.65
C ASP A 51 -14.20 -10.60 -11.05
N TYR A 52 -14.09 -10.54 -9.72
CA TYR A 52 -13.12 -11.26 -8.89
C TYR A 52 -11.65 -10.82 -9.06
N LEU A 53 -10.99 -11.19 -10.16
CA LEU A 53 -9.57 -10.88 -10.38
C LEU A 53 -9.42 -9.54 -11.10
N THR A 54 -9.51 -8.45 -10.34
CA THR A 54 -9.43 -7.09 -10.88
C THR A 54 -8.60 -6.16 -10.00
N TYR A 55 -8.10 -5.07 -10.58
CA TYR A 55 -7.38 -4.03 -9.84
C TYR A 55 -8.29 -3.23 -8.87
N GLN A 56 -9.61 -3.34 -9.01
CA GLN A 56 -10.60 -2.76 -8.08
C GLN A 56 -11.11 -3.78 -7.05
N GLY A 57 -10.58 -5.01 -7.07
CA GLY A 57 -10.97 -6.08 -6.17
C GLY A 57 -10.45 -5.89 -4.74
N GLU A 58 -10.77 -6.86 -3.89
CA GLU A 58 -10.24 -6.90 -2.52
C GLU A 58 -8.72 -7.16 -2.49
N ASP A 59 -8.12 -7.04 -1.31
CA ASP A 59 -6.67 -7.17 -1.08
C ASP A 59 -6.04 -8.39 -1.77
N MET A 60 -6.71 -9.56 -1.75
CA MET A 60 -6.23 -10.76 -2.44
C MET A 60 -6.12 -10.56 -3.95
N ALA A 61 -7.15 -10.03 -4.60
CA ALA A 61 -7.14 -9.83 -6.05
C ALA A 61 -6.06 -8.80 -6.45
N ARG A 62 -5.99 -7.67 -5.73
CA ARG A 62 -4.99 -6.62 -5.98
C ARG A 62 -3.56 -7.10 -5.76
N SER A 63 -3.34 -7.98 -4.77
CA SER A 63 -2.00 -8.52 -4.48
C SER A 63 -1.47 -9.47 -5.54
N LEU A 64 -2.36 -10.07 -6.35
CA LEU A 64 -2.00 -11.07 -7.37
C LEU A 64 -1.80 -10.45 -8.76
N ILE A 65 -2.28 -9.23 -8.98
CA ILE A 65 -2.17 -8.54 -10.26
C ILE A 65 -0.95 -7.62 -10.23
N THR A 66 -0.12 -7.73 -11.27
CA THR A 66 1.03 -6.87 -11.49
C THR A 66 0.97 -6.22 -12.87
N PHE A 67 1.68 -5.11 -13.04
CA PHE A 67 1.90 -4.56 -14.38
C PHE A 67 2.79 -5.49 -15.19
N TYR A 68 2.46 -5.65 -16.47
CA TYR A 68 3.29 -6.39 -17.41
C TYR A 68 4.62 -5.68 -17.65
N ASP A 69 4.54 -4.38 -17.95
CA ASP A 69 5.70 -3.52 -18.10
C ASP A 69 6.11 -2.98 -16.71
N GLY A 70 7.16 -3.58 -16.15
CA GLY A 70 7.76 -3.12 -14.90
C GLY A 70 8.72 -1.94 -15.10
N CYS A 71 9.19 -1.36 -13.99
CA CYS A 71 10.22 -0.34 -14.00
C CYS A 71 11.38 -0.67 -13.06
N GLU A 72 12.57 -0.18 -13.36
CA GLU A 72 13.72 -0.32 -12.46
C GLU A 72 13.54 0.55 -11.20
N ILE A 73 13.91 0.01 -10.04
CA ILE A 73 13.96 0.81 -8.81
C ILE A 73 15.20 1.70 -8.84
N THR A 74 14.95 3.00 -8.75
CA THR A 74 15.96 4.06 -8.73
C THR A 74 15.84 4.86 -7.43
N GLU A 75 16.85 5.68 -7.16
CA GLU A 75 16.84 6.60 -6.02
C GLU A 75 15.63 7.54 -6.01
N LYS A 76 15.14 7.92 -7.20
CA LYS A 76 14.02 8.86 -7.32
C LYS A 76 12.66 8.21 -7.06
N ASN A 77 12.48 6.95 -7.46
CA ASN A 77 11.17 6.30 -7.39
C ASN A 77 10.98 5.41 -6.15
N ILE A 78 12.07 4.97 -5.51
CA ILE A 78 12.00 4.08 -4.33
C ILE A 78 11.19 4.72 -3.19
N ILE A 79 11.20 6.05 -3.06
CA ILE A 79 10.41 6.76 -2.06
C ILE A 79 8.91 6.49 -2.18
N TYR A 80 8.39 6.22 -3.38
CA TYR A 80 6.97 5.92 -3.59
C TYR A 80 6.66 4.47 -3.20
N VAL A 81 7.60 3.56 -3.47
CA VAL A 81 7.50 2.15 -3.03
C VAL A 81 7.52 2.07 -1.50
N LEU A 82 8.43 2.80 -0.85
CA LEU A 82 8.53 2.87 0.62
C LEU A 82 7.27 3.47 1.25
N GLN A 83 6.73 4.54 0.65
CA GLN A 83 5.45 5.11 1.09
C GLN A 83 4.30 4.10 1.00
N HIS A 84 4.21 3.37 -0.11
CA HIS A 84 3.16 2.39 -0.31
C HIS A 84 3.30 1.18 0.63
N LEU A 85 4.53 0.72 0.87
CA LEU A 85 4.83 -0.30 1.87
C LEU A 85 4.39 0.15 3.28
N ALA A 86 4.66 1.41 3.65
CA ALA A 86 4.21 1.97 4.92
C ALA A 86 2.68 2.09 5.00
N ASN A 87 2.02 2.53 3.93
CA ASN A 87 0.55 2.64 3.87
C ASN A 87 -0.11 1.26 4.07
N THR A 88 0.33 0.26 3.32
CA THR A 88 -0.17 -1.13 3.43
C THR A 88 0.16 -1.78 4.76
N ALA A 89 1.14 -1.27 5.51
CA ALA A 89 1.41 -1.68 6.90
C ALA A 89 0.57 -0.93 7.97
N GLY A 90 -0.42 -0.14 7.56
CA GLY A 90 -1.27 0.63 8.48
C GLY A 90 -0.63 1.93 8.99
N LYS A 91 0.45 2.42 8.36
CA LYS A 91 1.12 3.68 8.71
C LYS A 91 0.69 4.86 7.84
N SER A 92 -0.55 4.81 7.32
CA SER A 92 -1.08 5.80 6.37
C SER A 92 -1.17 7.23 6.91
N LYS A 93 -1.29 7.41 8.24
CA LYS A 93 -1.38 8.73 8.89
C LYS A 93 -0.06 9.50 9.00
N LEU A 94 1.07 8.79 8.95
CA LEU A 94 2.40 9.40 9.09
C LEU A 94 2.72 10.35 7.93
N LYS A 95 3.56 11.37 8.17
CA LYS A 95 4.13 12.19 7.09
C LYS A 95 5.06 11.35 6.20
N ILE A 96 5.30 11.82 4.96
CA ILE A 96 6.09 11.11 3.94
C ILE A 96 7.48 10.70 4.45
N LYS A 97 8.20 11.62 5.12
CA LYS A 97 9.55 11.34 5.64
C LYS A 97 9.53 10.19 6.67
N SER A 98 8.54 10.19 7.55
CA SER A 98 8.41 9.19 8.61
C SER A 98 7.90 7.85 8.10
N LYS A 99 7.06 7.84 7.06
CA LYS A 99 6.71 6.63 6.30
C LYS A 99 7.94 5.96 5.72
N ASN A 100 8.77 6.74 5.00
CA ASN A 100 10.00 6.21 4.39
C ASN A 100 10.97 5.68 5.45
N LYS A 101 11.10 6.41 6.57
CA LYS A 101 11.90 5.99 7.72
C LYS A 101 11.42 4.66 8.29
N TRP A 102 10.13 4.57 8.60
CA TRP A 102 9.55 3.34 9.11
C TRP A 102 9.78 2.16 8.15
N ALA A 103 9.57 2.36 6.85
CA ALA A 103 9.74 1.30 5.85
C ALA A 103 11.19 0.82 5.77
N ILE A 104 12.15 1.75 5.78
CA ILE A 104 13.59 1.41 5.79
C ILE A 104 14.00 0.70 7.08
N ASP A 105 13.59 1.22 8.24
CA ASP A 105 13.87 0.61 9.54
C ASP A 105 13.30 -0.81 9.60
N PHE A 106 12.10 -1.03 9.06
CA PHE A 106 11.48 -2.34 8.98
C PHE A 106 12.26 -3.29 8.07
N ILE A 107 12.67 -2.86 6.86
CA ILE A 107 13.48 -3.69 5.96
C ILE A 107 14.80 -4.09 6.62
N ASN A 108 15.46 -3.16 7.30
CA ASN A 108 16.70 -3.42 8.03
C ASN A 108 16.50 -4.45 9.15
N GLN A 109 15.40 -4.39 9.88
CA GLN A 109 15.08 -5.37 10.94
C GLN A 109 14.94 -6.79 10.42
N LEU A 110 14.61 -6.99 9.13
CA LEU A 110 14.52 -8.32 8.54
C LEU A 110 15.91 -8.96 8.35
N ASN A 111 17.00 -8.17 8.35
CA ASN A 111 18.37 -8.63 8.15
C ASN A 111 18.55 -9.50 6.88
N LEU A 112 17.80 -9.18 5.82
CA LEU A 112 17.83 -9.91 4.54
C LEU A 112 18.79 -9.30 3.53
N LEU A 113 19.29 -8.09 3.80
CA LEU A 113 20.25 -7.38 2.97
C LEU A 113 21.62 -7.40 3.65
N PRO A 114 22.73 -7.43 2.89
CA PRO A 114 24.08 -7.46 3.46
C PRO A 114 24.52 -6.12 4.04
N PHE A 115 23.66 -5.10 4.02
CA PHE A 115 23.93 -3.74 4.48
C PHE A 115 22.63 -3.14 5.06
N GLN A 116 22.77 -2.12 5.89
CA GLN A 116 21.63 -1.36 6.41
C GLN A 116 21.30 -0.17 5.50
N LEU A 117 20.04 -0.05 5.09
CA LEU A 117 19.50 1.09 4.35
C LEU A 117 19.41 2.32 5.26
N GLU A 118 19.74 3.50 4.74
CA GLU A 118 19.54 4.77 5.46
C GLU A 118 18.72 5.76 4.64
N CYS A 119 17.67 6.34 5.24
CA CYS A 119 16.78 7.29 4.57
C CYS A 119 17.47 8.54 4.01
N LYS A 120 18.53 9.01 4.68
CA LYS A 120 19.23 10.24 4.30
C LYS A 120 20.22 10.02 3.15
N ASN A 121 20.49 8.77 2.80
CA ASN A 121 21.56 8.40 1.86
C ASN A 121 21.14 7.20 1.00
N LEU A 122 19.96 7.26 0.39
CA LEU A 122 19.56 6.26 -0.62
C LEU A 122 20.56 6.23 -1.77
N SER A 123 21.16 7.37 -2.13
CA SER A 123 22.22 7.48 -3.15
C SER A 123 23.42 6.60 -2.80
N SER A 124 23.91 6.61 -1.55
CA SER A 124 25.03 5.75 -1.16
C SER A 124 24.68 4.27 -1.20
N PHE A 125 23.42 3.90 -0.97
CA PHE A 125 22.99 2.51 -1.18
C PHE A 125 23.14 2.10 -2.65
N PHE A 126 22.58 2.89 -3.58
CA PHE A 126 22.68 2.56 -5.00
C PHE A 126 24.15 2.57 -5.49
N GLU A 127 24.97 3.45 -4.94
CA GLU A 127 26.42 3.48 -5.20
C GLU A 127 27.13 2.25 -4.63
N TYR A 128 26.88 1.89 -3.36
CA TYR A 128 27.41 0.70 -2.71
C TYR A 128 27.07 -0.56 -3.50
N ARG A 129 25.79 -0.69 -3.92
CA ARG A 129 25.32 -1.80 -4.73
C ARG A 129 26.05 -1.88 -6.06
N LYS A 130 26.23 -0.74 -6.75
CA LYS A 130 26.97 -0.65 -8.02
C LYS A 130 28.44 -1.05 -7.86
N ASN A 131 29.04 -0.75 -6.71
CA ASN A 131 30.44 -1.06 -6.42
C ASN A 131 30.66 -2.50 -5.91
N ASN A 132 29.61 -3.18 -5.43
CA ASN A 132 29.70 -4.52 -4.82
C ASN A 132 28.83 -5.55 -5.55
N VAL A 133 28.72 -5.48 -6.87
CA VAL A 133 27.80 -6.33 -7.66
C VAL A 133 27.98 -7.82 -7.36
N ASP A 134 29.21 -8.30 -7.17
CA ASP A 134 29.49 -9.71 -6.90
C ASP A 134 28.89 -10.19 -5.57
N LEU A 135 28.89 -9.35 -4.52
CA LEU A 135 28.24 -9.66 -3.24
C LEU A 135 26.73 -9.92 -3.42
N PHE A 136 26.08 -9.19 -4.34
CA PHE A 136 24.65 -9.31 -4.59
C PHE A 136 24.29 -10.47 -5.53
N LYS A 137 25.20 -10.90 -6.41
CA LYS A 137 24.97 -12.03 -7.33
C LYS A 137 24.73 -13.34 -6.57
N ASP A 138 25.45 -13.54 -5.47
CA ASP A 138 25.42 -14.77 -4.69
C ASP A 138 24.28 -14.78 -3.64
N LEU A 139 23.58 -13.66 -3.45
CA LEU A 139 22.44 -13.59 -2.53
C LEU A 139 21.26 -14.40 -3.07
N LYS A 140 20.81 -15.36 -2.26
CA LYS A 140 19.58 -16.09 -2.53
C LYS A 140 18.39 -15.14 -2.38
N VAL A 141 17.56 -15.04 -3.42
CA VAL A 141 16.27 -14.36 -3.31
C VAL A 141 15.42 -15.12 -2.30
N VAL A 142 15.00 -14.41 -1.26
CA VAL A 142 14.13 -14.88 -0.19
C VAL A 142 12.80 -15.32 -0.80
N SER A 143 12.26 -16.47 -0.40
CA SER A 143 10.93 -16.89 -0.87
C SER A 143 9.83 -16.17 -0.10
N ILE A 144 8.63 -16.09 -0.67
CA ILE A 144 7.45 -15.58 0.06
C ILE A 144 7.23 -16.36 1.37
N PHE A 145 7.47 -17.67 1.39
CA PHE A 145 7.33 -18.50 2.59
C PHE A 145 8.32 -18.11 3.70
N ASP A 146 9.53 -17.70 3.35
CA ASP A 146 10.53 -17.24 4.32
C ASP A 146 10.10 -15.90 4.94
N LEU A 147 9.52 -15.00 4.14
CA LEU A 147 8.96 -13.74 4.63
C LEU A 147 7.78 -13.98 5.58
N VAL A 148 6.85 -14.85 5.23
CA VAL A 148 5.66 -15.13 6.05
C VAL A 148 6.00 -15.87 7.36
N ARG A 149 7.17 -16.50 7.45
CA ARG A 149 7.67 -17.11 8.70
C ARG A 149 8.35 -16.11 9.64
N ASN A 150 8.68 -14.92 9.17
CA ASN A 150 9.33 -13.90 9.99
C ASN A 150 8.33 -13.27 10.96
N GLU A 151 8.64 -13.27 12.26
CA GLU A 151 7.75 -12.76 13.31
C GLU A 151 7.37 -11.28 13.12
N ASN A 152 8.31 -10.44 12.66
CA ASN A 152 8.04 -9.03 12.41
C ASN A 152 7.07 -8.84 11.25
N VAL A 153 7.19 -9.66 10.20
CA VAL A 153 6.25 -9.65 9.06
C VAL A 153 4.86 -10.10 9.50
N ILE A 154 4.76 -11.20 10.26
CA ILE A 154 3.50 -11.68 10.82
C ILE A 154 2.83 -10.61 11.69
N ASN A 155 3.62 -9.93 12.53
CA ASN A 155 3.11 -8.88 13.41
C ASN A 155 2.56 -7.66 12.64
N VAL A 156 3.18 -7.27 11.53
CA VAL A 156 2.62 -6.22 10.67
C VAL A 156 1.35 -6.71 9.97
N MET A 157 1.39 -7.92 9.40
CA MET A 157 0.23 -8.50 8.71
C MET A 157 -0.97 -8.70 9.65
N SER A 158 -0.79 -8.99 10.93
CA SER A 158 -1.90 -9.18 11.87
C SER A 158 -2.67 -7.88 12.16
N HIS A 159 -2.02 -6.72 12.03
CA HIS A 159 -2.60 -5.40 12.31
C HIS A 159 -2.90 -4.59 11.05
N SER A 160 -2.51 -5.07 9.87
CA SER A 160 -2.79 -4.43 8.59
C SER A 160 -4.13 -4.92 8.01
N ASP A 161 -4.84 -3.99 7.37
CA ASP A 161 -6.02 -4.28 6.55
C ASP A 161 -5.66 -4.80 5.15
N GLU A 162 -4.48 -4.45 4.62
CA GLU A 162 -3.99 -4.77 3.27
C GLU A 162 -2.77 -5.70 3.30
N ARG A 163 -2.96 -6.87 3.90
CA ARG A 163 -1.90 -7.80 4.30
C ARG A 163 -1.17 -8.41 3.11
N LEU A 164 -1.92 -8.80 2.08
CA LEU A 164 -1.38 -9.47 0.91
C LEU A 164 -0.70 -8.47 -0.02
N GLN A 165 -1.24 -7.26 -0.16
CA GLN A 165 -0.53 -6.18 -0.86
C GLN A 165 0.75 -5.80 -0.13
N PHE A 166 0.73 -5.67 1.20
CA PHE A 166 1.95 -5.44 2.00
C PHE A 166 3.02 -6.51 1.69
N LEU A 167 2.63 -7.78 1.73
CA LEU A 167 3.53 -8.90 1.43
C LEU A 167 4.07 -8.85 -0.01
N ASN A 168 3.21 -8.56 -0.99
CA ASN A 168 3.60 -8.45 -2.39
C ASN A 168 4.63 -7.32 -2.62
N ILE A 169 4.37 -6.13 -2.06
CA ILE A 169 5.26 -4.97 -2.19
C ILE A 169 6.59 -5.27 -1.50
N LEU A 170 6.56 -5.82 -0.29
CA LEU A 170 7.77 -6.18 0.46
C LEU A 170 8.63 -7.18 -0.31
N PHE A 171 8.01 -8.25 -0.80
CA PHE A 171 8.69 -9.29 -1.58
C PHE A 171 9.30 -8.72 -2.87
N SER A 172 8.51 -7.96 -3.64
CA SER A 172 8.95 -7.37 -4.90
C SER A 172 10.06 -6.33 -4.69
N LEU A 173 9.97 -5.53 -3.63
CA LEU A 173 11.02 -4.58 -3.27
C LEU A 173 12.31 -5.29 -2.88
N ILE A 174 12.27 -6.29 -1.98
CA ILE A 174 13.46 -7.06 -1.58
C ILE A 174 14.11 -7.72 -2.81
N LYS A 175 13.29 -8.31 -3.69
CA LYS A 175 13.77 -8.92 -4.94
C LYS A 175 14.54 -7.91 -5.80
N CYS A 176 13.97 -6.71 -6.00
CA CYS A 176 14.60 -5.63 -6.76
C CYS A 176 15.82 -5.01 -6.08
N LEU A 177 15.89 -5.01 -4.75
CA LEU A 177 17.06 -4.55 -3.98
C LEU A 177 18.22 -5.55 -4.05
N ILE A 178 17.92 -6.85 -4.11
CA ILE A 178 18.92 -7.91 -4.27
C ILE A 178 19.38 -7.98 -5.73
N LYS A 179 18.46 -8.16 -6.69
CA LYS A 179 18.78 -8.36 -8.12
C LYS A 179 18.69 -7.07 -8.93
N PRO A 180 19.78 -6.57 -9.54
CA PRO A 180 19.81 -5.24 -10.15
C PRO A 180 19.01 -5.11 -11.44
N ASN A 181 18.86 -6.21 -12.19
CA ASN A 181 18.11 -6.22 -13.45
C ASN A 181 16.64 -6.63 -13.25
N GLU A 182 16.19 -6.79 -12.01
CA GLU A 182 14.82 -7.16 -11.73
C GLU A 182 13.94 -5.92 -11.83
N LEU A 183 12.86 -6.04 -12.61
CA LEU A 183 11.88 -4.97 -12.76
C LEU A 183 10.83 -5.04 -11.65
N PHE A 184 10.45 -3.87 -11.15
CA PHE A 184 9.37 -3.71 -10.20
C PHE A 184 8.04 -3.57 -10.95
N CYS A 185 7.18 -4.58 -10.80
CA CYS A 185 5.90 -4.66 -11.51
C CYS A 185 4.68 -4.42 -10.59
N THR A 186 4.88 -4.29 -9.28
CA THR A 186 3.77 -4.14 -8.32
C THR A 186 3.11 -2.77 -8.47
N PRO A 187 1.78 -2.68 -8.60
CA PRO A 187 1.07 -1.41 -8.64
C PRO A 187 1.29 -0.61 -7.35
N ILE A 188 1.52 0.70 -7.49
CA ILE A 188 1.61 1.63 -6.36
C ILE A 188 0.33 2.45 -6.30
N CYS A 189 -0.43 2.31 -5.22
CA CYS A 189 -1.70 3.02 -5.05
C CYS A 189 -1.52 4.31 -4.23
N PHE A 190 -2.15 5.40 -4.71
CA PHE A 190 -2.23 6.68 -4.01
C PHE A 190 -3.69 7.01 -3.74
N ASP A 191 -4.09 6.89 -2.48
CA ASP A 191 -5.46 7.18 -2.07
C ASP A 191 -5.61 8.60 -1.53
N ALA A 192 -6.70 9.24 -1.95
CA ALA A 192 -7.12 10.51 -1.39
C ALA A 192 -7.77 10.29 -0.01
N THR A 193 -7.58 11.23 0.92
CA THR A 193 -8.21 11.14 2.25
C THR A 193 -9.73 11.26 2.16
N THR A 194 -10.24 12.27 1.45
CA THR A 194 -11.67 12.55 1.29
C THR A 194 -11.97 13.29 -0.02
N SER A 195 -11.90 12.60 -1.16
CA SER A 195 -12.02 13.21 -2.50
C SER A 195 -13.20 14.17 -2.66
N GLY A 196 -14.39 13.80 -2.15
CA GLY A 196 -15.57 14.67 -2.19
C GLY A 196 -15.37 16.01 -1.48
N PHE A 197 -14.81 16.02 -0.27
CA PHE A 197 -14.54 17.25 0.47
C PHE A 197 -13.37 18.05 -0.11
N GLN A 198 -12.40 17.38 -0.72
CA GLN A 198 -11.33 18.06 -1.46
C GLN A 198 -11.90 18.86 -2.65
N HIS A 199 -12.83 18.28 -3.41
CA HIS A 199 -13.53 18.99 -4.48
C HIS A 199 -14.35 20.17 -3.95
N LEU A 200 -15.07 19.99 -2.84
CA LEU A 200 -15.85 21.07 -2.23
C LEU A 200 -14.96 22.20 -1.70
N ALA A 201 -13.83 21.85 -1.05
CA ALA A 201 -12.85 22.83 -0.58
C ALA A 201 -12.33 23.69 -1.72
N ALA A 202 -11.99 23.06 -2.86
CA ALA A 202 -11.54 23.77 -4.04
C ALA A 202 -12.65 24.65 -4.65
N LEU A 203 -13.88 24.12 -4.77
CA LEU A 203 -15.00 24.83 -5.38
C LEU A 203 -15.42 26.07 -4.57
N PHE A 204 -15.47 25.94 -3.25
CA PHE A 204 -15.89 27.02 -2.35
C PHE A 204 -14.72 27.87 -1.83
N GLN A 205 -13.48 27.52 -2.19
CA GLN A 205 -12.27 28.15 -1.67
C GLN A 205 -12.21 28.19 -0.13
N ASP A 206 -12.70 27.12 0.51
CA ASP A 206 -12.71 26.99 1.96
C ASP A 206 -11.33 26.53 2.44
N LEU A 207 -10.57 27.47 3.03
CA LEU A 207 -9.22 27.21 3.51
C LEU A 207 -9.18 26.22 4.68
N ASP A 208 -10.15 26.27 5.60
CA ASP A 208 -10.19 25.37 6.75
C ASP A 208 -10.43 23.93 6.29
N LEU A 209 -11.36 23.75 5.35
CA LEU A 209 -11.64 22.45 4.74
C LEU A 209 -10.48 21.98 3.86
N ALA A 210 -9.83 22.88 3.12
CA ALA A 210 -8.65 22.59 2.32
C ALA A 210 -7.48 22.10 3.18
N LYS A 211 -7.26 22.72 4.34
CA LYS A 211 -6.27 22.28 5.34
C LYS A 211 -6.65 20.91 5.89
N ALA A 212 -7.89 20.71 6.32
CA ALA A 212 -8.35 19.45 6.91
C ALA A 212 -8.32 18.26 5.93
N SER A 213 -8.48 18.51 4.63
CA SER A 213 -8.52 17.50 3.57
C SER A 213 -7.22 17.35 2.77
N ASN A 214 -6.14 18.02 3.19
CA ASN A 214 -4.80 17.99 2.56
C ASN A 214 -4.76 18.53 1.11
N VAL A 215 -5.63 19.48 0.76
CA VAL A 215 -5.55 20.21 -0.52
C VAL A 215 -4.41 21.23 -0.50
N VAL A 216 -4.16 21.84 0.67
CA VAL A 216 -3.05 22.77 0.88
C VAL A 216 -1.93 22.12 1.70
N ASN A 217 -0.73 22.66 1.53
CA ASN A 217 0.46 22.10 2.14
C ASN A 217 0.55 22.48 3.63
N ASN A 218 0.27 21.53 4.52
CA ASN A 218 0.23 21.76 5.97
C ASN A 218 1.61 21.66 6.67
N ILE A 219 2.71 21.92 5.96
CA ILE A 219 4.08 21.61 6.44
C ILE A 219 4.50 22.42 7.67
N GLU A 220 3.98 23.64 7.85
CA GLU A 220 4.53 24.59 8.83
C GLU A 220 3.75 24.68 10.16
N GLU A 221 2.51 24.20 10.24
CA GLU A 221 1.64 24.51 11.39
C GLU A 221 1.55 23.41 12.48
N SER A 222 2.14 22.22 12.30
CA SER A 222 1.98 21.11 13.27
C SER A 222 3.29 20.44 13.69
N ASN A 223 3.58 20.50 15.00
CA ASN A 223 4.55 19.63 15.71
C ASN A 223 4.15 18.13 15.71
N ILE A 224 3.00 17.81 15.11
CA ILE A 224 2.45 16.47 15.00
C ILE A 224 2.94 15.88 13.68
N ASP A 225 3.50 14.68 13.73
CA ASP A 225 4.05 13.97 12.56
C ASP A 225 2.97 13.29 11.69
N GLU A 226 1.83 13.94 11.55
CA GLU A 226 0.68 13.45 10.81
C GLU A 226 0.19 14.49 9.80
N GLY A 227 -0.45 14.02 8.71
CA GLY A 227 -1.19 14.87 7.79
C GLY A 227 -2.47 15.44 8.41
N GLY A 228 -3.17 16.30 7.67
CA GLY A 228 -4.53 16.68 8.02
C GLY A 228 -5.47 15.47 8.01
N ASP A 229 -6.26 15.31 9.07
CA ASP A 229 -7.25 14.25 9.20
C ASP A 229 -8.64 14.89 9.31
N TYR A 230 -9.41 14.83 8.22
CA TYR A 230 -10.77 15.37 8.16
C TYR A 230 -11.69 14.73 9.22
N TYR A 231 -11.53 13.44 9.51
CA TYR A 231 -12.39 12.76 10.47
C TYR A 231 -12.14 13.27 11.88
N TYR A 232 -10.87 13.48 12.25
CA TYR A 232 -10.50 14.09 13.52
C TYR A 232 -10.94 15.57 13.62
N TYR A 233 -10.86 16.31 12.51
CA TYR A 233 -11.40 17.67 12.42
C TYR A 233 -12.90 17.71 12.73
N VAL A 234 -13.68 16.78 12.17
CA VAL A 234 -15.13 16.65 12.43
C VAL A 234 -15.39 16.22 13.88
N GLU A 235 -14.64 15.25 14.40
CA GLU A 235 -14.76 14.77 15.79
C GLU A 235 -14.58 15.90 16.81
N LYS A 236 -13.54 16.72 16.63
CA LYS A 236 -13.31 17.90 17.46
C LYS A 236 -14.49 18.86 17.44
N LYS A 237 -15.09 19.11 16.27
CA LYS A 237 -16.27 19.98 16.16
C LYS A 237 -17.50 19.38 16.85
N LYS A 238 -17.74 18.07 16.71
CA LYS A 238 -18.82 17.37 17.43
C LYS A 238 -18.65 17.45 18.94
N SER A 239 -17.44 17.20 19.46
CA SER A 239 -17.17 17.26 20.90
C SER A 239 -17.44 18.64 21.54
N ARG A 240 -17.41 19.71 20.74
CA ARG A 240 -17.72 21.07 21.18
C ARG A 240 -19.22 21.36 21.19
N THR A 241 -19.97 20.88 20.19
CA THR A 241 -21.41 21.11 20.09
C THR A 241 -22.23 20.33 21.11
N TRP A 242 -21.77 19.16 21.56
CA TRP A 242 -22.48 18.32 22.55
C TRP A 242 -22.16 18.67 24.02
N ARG A 243 -21.25 19.61 24.30
CA ARG A 243 -21.01 20.13 25.66
C ARG A 243 -21.89 21.33 26.01
N CYS A 244 -22.72 21.79 25.08
CA CYS A 244 -23.62 22.94 25.24
C CYS A 244 -25.11 22.56 25.19
N LEU A 245 -25.42 21.27 25.29
CA LEU A 245 -26.75 20.70 25.50
C LEU A 245 -26.70 19.86 26.78
#